data_AF-A0A7X7R9C2-F1
#
_entry.id   AF-A0A7X7R9C2-F1
#
_cell.length_a   1.000
_cell.length_b   1.000
_cell.length_c   1.000
_cell.angle_alpha   90.00
_cell.angle_beta   90.00
_cell.angle_gamma   90.00
#
_symmetry.space_group_name_H-M   'P 1'
#
loop_
_entity.id
_entity.type
_entity.pdbx_description
1 polymer ?
#
loop_
_entity_poly.entity_id
_entity_poly.type
_entity_poly.pdbx_seq_one_letter_code
_entity_poly.pdbx_strand_id
1 'polypeptide(L)' 'FHAHLERAVTASGFHDPANPKRLLPRMRRLFNRVRLEKEEVAILRGMLTAFEKHNPDRGE' A
#
# COMPACT_ATOMS: atom_id res chain seq x y z
N PHE A 1 0.64 -2.52 -8.32
CA PHE A 1 1.17 -2.60 -6.95
C PHE A 1 1.09 -1.23 -6.27
N HIS A 2 1.78 -0.21 -6.77
CA HIS A 2 1.77 1.14 -6.15
C HIS A 2 0.37 1.73 -5.88
N ALA A 3 -0.54 1.71 -6.85
CA ALA A 3 -1.92 2.20 -6.64
C ALA A 3 -2.74 1.36 -5.64
N HIS A 4 -2.38 0.09 -5.45
CA HIS A 4 -3.02 -0.76 -4.44
C HIS A 4 -2.45 -0.46 -3.06
N LEU A 5 -1.12 -0.35 -2.96
CA LEU A 5 -0.44 0.08 -1.74
C LEU A 5 -0.98 1.44 -1.26
N GLU A 6 -1.11 2.41 -2.15
CA GLU A 6 -1.67 3.73 -1.85
C GLU A 6 -3.09 3.67 -1.27
N ARG A 7 -3.98 2.91 -1.91
CA ARG A 7 -5.34 2.70 -1.39
C ARG A 7 -5.33 2.01 -0.03
N ALA A 8 -4.54 0.95 0.13
CA ALA A 8 -4.46 0.20 1.37
C ALA A 8 -3.92 1.04 2.54
N VAL A 9 -2.83 1.80 2.34
CA VAL A 9 -2.25 2.66 3.41
C VAL A 9 -3.12 3.86 3.73
N THR A 10 -3.92 4.33 2.76
CA THR A 10 -4.89 5.40 3.00
C THR A 10 -6.08 4.86 3.78
N ALA A 11 -6.62 3.70 3.36
CA ALA A 11 -7.74 3.05 4.02
C ALA A 11 -7.41 2.65 5.46
N SER A 12 -6.17 2.24 5.75
CA SER A 12 -5.74 1.90 7.12
C SER A 12 -5.52 3.12 8.03
N GLY A 13 -5.70 4.35 7.54
CA GLY A 13 -5.40 5.58 8.29
C GLY A 13 -3.92 5.88 8.46
N PHE A 14 -3.02 5.06 7.88
CA PHE A 14 -1.57 5.28 7.96
C PHE A 14 -1.10 6.46 7.08
N HIS A 15 -1.81 6.73 5.99
CA HIS A 15 -1.56 7.85 5.09
C HIS A 15 -2.79 8.75 5.00
N ASP A 16 -2.60 10.03 5.34
CA ASP A 16 -3.57 11.07 5.08
C ASP A 16 -3.33 11.70 3.69
N PRO A 17 -4.25 11.57 2.73
CA PRO A 17 -4.12 12.16 1.41
C PRO A 17 -4.24 13.69 1.41
N ALA A 18 -4.88 14.27 2.44
CA ALA A 18 -4.97 15.73 2.62
C ALA A 18 -3.66 16.32 3.15
N ASN A 19 -2.82 15.51 3.79
CA ASN A 19 -1.46 15.89 4.18
C ASN A 19 -0.44 14.88 3.62
N PRO A 20 -0.17 14.95 2.30
CA PRO A 20 0.63 13.95 1.62
C PRO A 20 2.09 14.08 2.05
N LYS A 21 2.45 13.35 3.12
CA LYS A 21 3.84 13.13 3.54
C LYS A 21 4.61 12.49 2.38
N ARG A 22 5.95 12.50 2.46
CA ARG A 22 6.84 11.87 1.45
C ARG A 22 6.81 10.33 1.46
N LEU A 23 5.75 9.70 1.99
CA LEU A 23 5.63 8.25 2.14
C LEU A 23 5.57 7.54 0.77
N LEU A 24 4.57 7.85 -0.06
CA LEU A 24 4.40 7.20 -1.37
C LEU A 24 5.62 7.39 -2.29
N PRO A 25 6.20 8.60 -2.42
CA PRO A 25 7.44 8.78 -3.19
C PRO A 25 8.62 7.97 -2.63
N ARG A 26 8.76 7.84 -1.30
CA ARG A 26 9.81 7.02 -0.68
C ARG A 26 9.62 5.54 -0.95
N MET A 27 8.39 5.03 -0.79
CA MET A 27 8.08 3.62 -1.08
C MET A 27 8.31 3.29 -2.55
N ARG A 28 7.90 4.18 -3.47
CA ARG A 28 8.14 4.00 -4.91
C ARG A 28 9.64 3.95 -5.23
N ARG A 29 10.47 4.82 -4.63
CA ARG A 29 11.94 4.76 -4.79
C ARG A 29 12.53 3.48 -4.22
N LEU A 30 12.05 3.01 -3.06
CA LEU A 30 12.51 1.78 -2.42
C LEU A 30 12.26 0.57 -3.33
N PHE A 31 11.02 0.36 -3.76
CA PHE A 31 10.67 -0.80 -4.59
C PHE A 31 11.33 -0.75 -5.98
N ASN A 32 11.50 0.45 -6.55
CA ASN A 32 12.25 0.62 -7.80
C ASN A 32 13.74 0.26 -7.64
N ARG A 33 14.35 0.49 -6.47
CA ARG A 33 15.74 0.08 -6.20
C ARG A 33 15.87 -1.42 -6.02
N VAL A 34 14.93 -2.05 -5.32
CA VAL A 34 14.94 -3.49 -5.04
C VAL A 34 14.69 -4.31 -6.30
N ARG A 35 14.09 -3.73 -7.36
CA ARG A 35 13.77 -4.40 -8.63
C ARG A 35 12.99 -5.71 -8.41
N LEU A 36 11.88 -5.59 -7.69
CA LEU A 36 11.04 -6.72 -7.35
C LEU A 36 10.64 -7.56 -8.57
N GLU A 37 10.69 -8.87 -8.42
CA GLU A 37 10.21 -9.82 -9.39
C GLU A 37 8.67 -9.93 -9.37
N LYS A 38 8.13 -10.55 -10.42
CA LYS A 38 6.67 -10.71 -10.57
C LYS A 38 6.05 -11.49 -9.40
N GLU A 39 6.75 -12.51 -8.89
CA GLU A 39 6.29 -13.34 -7.77
C GLU A 39 6.25 -12.56 -6.47
N GLU A 40 7.29 -11.79 -6.16
CA GLU A 40 7.34 -10.93 -4.97
C GLU A 40 6.22 -9.88 -5.01
N VAL A 41 5.98 -9.29 -6.18
CA VAL A 41 4.87 -8.35 -6.39
C VAL A 41 3.50 -9.02 -6.19
N ALA A 42 3.35 -10.30 -6.53
CA ALA A 42 2.13 -11.05 -6.30
C ALA A 42 1.90 -11.30 -4.79
N ILE A 43 2.95 -11.71 -4.07
CA ILE A 43 2.92 -11.90 -2.61
C ILE A 43 2.53 -10.60 -1.91
N LEU A 44 3.19 -9.49 -2.26
CA LEU A 44 2.90 -8.18 -1.66
C LEU A 44 1.47 -7.72 -1.93
N ARG A 45 0.90 -7.99 -3.11
CA ARG A 45 -0.54 -7.72 -3.38
C ARG A 45 -1.46 -8.60 -2.56
N GLY A 46 -1.09 -9.86 -2.35
CA GLY A 46 -1.83 -10.78 -1.47
C GLY A 46 -1.91 -10.23 -0.04
N MET A 47 -0.77 -9.78 0.50
CA MET A 47 -0.70 -9.14 1.81
C MET A 47 -1.57 -7.88 1.89
N LEU A 48 -1.48 -6.98 0.90
CA LEU A 48 -2.31 -5.77 0.86
C LEU A 48 -3.80 -6.09 0.84
N THR A 49 -4.22 -7.07 0.03
CA THR A 49 -5.62 -7.52 0.00
C THR A 49 -6.08 -8.06 1.36
N ALA A 50 -5.23 -8.82 2.05
CA ALA A 50 -5.56 -9.37 3.36
C ALA A 50 -5.71 -8.27 4.42
N PHE A 51 -4.85 -7.25 4.40
CA PHE A 51 -4.95 -6.09 5.31
C PHE A 51 -6.19 -5.24 5.03
N GLU A 52 -6.55 -5.02 3.76
CA GLU A 52 -7.78 -4.30 3.40
C GLU A 52 -9.05 -5.04 3.84
N LYS A 53 -9.04 -6.38 3.86
CA LYS A 53 -10.16 -7.17 4.39
C LYS A 53 -10.34 -7.04 5.90
N HIS A 54 -9.27 -6.73 6.63
CA HIS A 54 -9.28 -6.67 8.08
C HIS A 54 -9.46 -5.24 8.63
N ASN A 55 -9.66 -4.23 7.77
CA ASN A 55 -9.95 -2.87 8.21
C ASN A 55 -11.45 -2.74 8.52
N PRO A 56 -11.87 -2.64 9.80
CA PRO A 56 -13.28 -2.63 10.20
C PRO A 56 -13.98 -1.29 9.93
N ASP A 57 -13.31 -0.31 9.33
CA ASP A 57 -13.88 0.98 8.92
C ASP A 57 -14.72 0.89 7.62
N ARG A 58 -15.33 -0.28 7.40
CA ARG A 58 -16.54 -0.39 6.59
C ARG A 58 -17.69 -0.16 7.57
N GLY A 59 -18.16 1.08 7.63
CA GLY A 59 -19.33 1.43 8.43
C GLY A 59 -20.44 0.39 8.32
N GLU A 60 -20.74 -0.22 9.45
CA GLU A 60 -22.10 -0.59 9.86
C GLU A 60 -22.67 0.55 10.71
#